data_AF-A0A846QJG8-F1
#
_entry.id   AF-A0A846QJG8-F1
#
_cell.length_a   1.000
_cell.length_b   1.000
_cell.length_c   1.000
_cell.angle_alpha   90.00
_cell.angle_beta   90.00
_cell.angle_gamma   90.00
#
_symmetry.space_group_name_H-M   'P 1'
#
loop_
_entity.id
_entity.type
_entity.pdbx_description
1 polymer ?
#
loop_
_entity_poly.entity_id
_entity_poly.type
_entity_poly.pdbx_seq_one_letter_code
_entity_poly.pdbx_strand_id
1 'polypeptide(L)'
;MVIPIYDAYADNPNLFVSAENSKFDNHFAGSMVVEVVIRDSNISDTDEGKGEPDVTLNGKNLRMVQATDGNWYAYFANVDKAKIADSTVGKAKEGLDFGVFCDRDTTILGIDISDTDGVAIPGPSDDLVGFKNGDVSFSSCTGTIDNSVDNQNNVVRKAKFINENSPLPGQIGLKPKAWPLIQLYSFDDVTIQYNPGGGVQQVNLEYDDIPNISLEIDRDNYPQNSEVFLTINDVQLNQDPTDEDSWTFNVGSPTSIFYQAYDNNGRDSANGDKGLVDLGPDLSSLGFKDNGILSLDLGNIVELTTNSEQPDTSVDDGTTSFSQIVTLVEEGPY
;
A
#
# COMPACT_ATOMS: atom_id res chain seq x y z
N MET A 1 23.23 31.82 -13.81
CA MET A 1 22.77 30.45 -13.51
C MET A 1 22.12 30.53 -12.15
N VAL A 2 20.80 30.64 -12.13
CA VAL A 2 20.03 30.68 -10.89
C VAL A 2 19.97 29.23 -10.42
N ILE A 3 20.65 28.93 -9.33
CA ILE A 3 20.52 27.65 -8.66
C ILE A 3 19.08 27.66 -8.11
N PRO A 4 18.20 26.73 -8.53
CA PRO A 4 16.92 26.59 -7.87
C PRO A 4 17.24 26.18 -6.43
N ILE A 5 16.93 27.08 -5.50
CA ILE A 5 16.87 26.73 -4.09
C ILE A 5 15.56 25.94 -4.03
N TYR A 6 15.67 24.61 -3.97
CA TYR A 6 14.55 23.80 -3.53
C TYR A 6 14.25 24.28 -2.11
N ASP A 7 13.14 25.01 -1.93
CA ASP A 7 12.59 25.25 -0.60
C ASP A 7 12.29 23.87 -0.03
N ALA A 8 13.12 23.46 0.93
CA ALA A 8 12.81 22.33 1.77
C ALA A 8 11.55 22.71 2.56
N TYR A 9 10.40 22.10 2.24
CA TYR A 9 9.27 22.07 3.16
C TYR A 9 9.66 21.16 4.33
N ALA A 10 10.43 21.71 5.26
CA ALA A 10 10.46 21.21 6.62
C ALA A 10 9.30 21.88 7.34
N ASP A 11 8.17 21.20 7.53
CA ASP A 11 7.09 21.77 8.35
C ASP A 11 6.51 20.83 9.43
N ASN A 12 7.04 19.61 9.55
CA ASN A 12 6.62 18.65 10.57
C ASN A 12 7.82 17.93 11.20
N PRO A 13 8.28 18.31 12.41
CA PRO A 13 9.45 17.68 13.04
C PRO A 13 9.26 16.21 13.45
N ASN A 14 8.03 15.78 13.71
CA ASN A 14 7.71 14.44 14.21
C ASN A 14 6.71 13.67 13.32
N LEU A 15 5.89 14.35 12.52
CA LEU A 15 4.89 13.73 11.64
C LEU A 15 5.48 13.46 10.25
N PHE A 16 5.36 12.22 9.79
CA PHE A 16 5.69 11.77 8.45
C PHE A 16 4.49 11.04 7.84
N VAL A 17 4.22 11.28 6.56
CA VAL A 17 3.12 10.66 5.80
C VAL A 17 3.66 10.15 4.47
N SER A 18 3.50 8.85 4.16
CA SER A 18 4.14 8.22 2.99
C SER A 18 3.72 8.82 1.65
N ALA A 19 2.50 9.34 1.56
CA ALA A 19 1.96 9.96 0.36
C ALA A 19 2.29 11.46 0.22
N GLU A 20 3.00 12.07 1.18
CA GLU A 20 3.46 13.46 1.03
C GLU A 20 4.59 13.52 0.00
N ASN A 21 4.24 13.92 -1.23
CA ASN A 21 5.18 13.96 -2.34
C ASN A 21 4.90 15.15 -3.28
N SER A 22 5.75 16.17 -3.19
CA SER A 22 5.61 17.39 -4.00
C SER A 22 5.83 17.18 -5.50
N LYS A 23 6.36 16.05 -5.96
CA LYS A 23 6.47 15.76 -7.41
C LYS A 23 5.09 15.50 -8.02
N PHE A 24 4.18 14.98 -7.22
CA PHE A 24 2.81 14.67 -7.60
C PHE A 24 1.83 15.60 -6.89
N ASP A 25 2.27 16.81 -6.51
CA ASP A 25 1.45 17.84 -5.83
C ASP A 25 0.72 17.35 -4.55
N ASN A 26 1.31 16.36 -3.84
CA ASN A 26 0.72 15.67 -2.69
C ASN A 26 -0.59 14.91 -3.01
N HIS A 27 -0.75 14.45 -4.26
CA HIS A 27 -1.84 13.59 -4.67
C HIS A 27 -1.57 12.12 -4.32
N PHE A 28 -2.64 11.44 -3.94
CA PHE A 28 -2.71 9.98 -3.85
C PHE A 28 -4.09 9.54 -4.36
N ALA A 29 -4.22 8.30 -4.80
CA ALA A 29 -5.41 7.85 -5.51
C ALA A 29 -5.74 6.39 -5.23
N GLY A 30 -6.96 6.00 -5.60
CA GLY A 30 -7.34 4.60 -5.65
C GLY A 30 -7.22 3.89 -4.30
N SER A 31 -6.71 2.66 -4.34
CA SER A 31 -6.54 1.79 -3.18
C SER A 31 -5.21 1.98 -2.44
N MET A 32 -4.41 3.01 -2.74
CA MET A 32 -3.14 3.21 -2.06
C MET A 32 -3.31 3.21 -0.54
N VAL A 33 -2.46 2.46 0.16
CA VAL A 33 -2.38 2.52 1.62
C VAL A 33 -1.41 3.64 2.01
N VAL A 34 -1.82 4.50 2.93
CA VAL A 34 -0.97 5.59 3.43
C VAL A 34 -0.46 5.23 4.82
N GLU A 35 0.86 5.27 5.00
CA GLU A 35 1.52 5.14 6.30
C GLU A 35 1.65 6.53 6.95
N VAL A 36 1.27 6.61 8.22
CA VAL A 36 1.52 7.77 9.08
C VAL A 36 2.46 7.35 10.20
N VAL A 37 3.58 8.07 10.33
CA VAL A 37 4.60 7.79 11.35
C VAL A 37 4.79 9.00 12.25
N ILE A 38 4.71 8.79 13.57
CA ILE A 38 5.11 9.77 14.57
C ILE A 38 6.46 9.37 15.15
N ARG A 39 7.47 10.20 14.89
CA ARG A 39 8.85 10.11 15.39
C ARG A 39 9.09 11.15 16.49
N ASP A 40 8.44 10.98 17.63
CA ASP A 40 8.57 11.89 18.78
C ASP A 40 9.34 11.22 19.94
N SER A 41 10.51 11.75 20.25
CA SER A 41 11.41 11.23 21.29
C SER A 41 10.84 11.28 22.71
N ASN A 42 9.80 12.08 22.97
CA ASN A 42 9.14 12.13 24.28
C ASN A 42 8.24 10.91 24.53
N ILE A 43 7.84 10.21 23.47
CA ILE A 43 6.94 9.04 23.51
C ILE A 43 7.55 7.82 22.81
N SER A 44 8.88 7.76 22.70
CA SER A 44 9.58 6.69 21.98
C SER A 44 10.03 5.51 22.85
N ASP A 45 10.04 5.64 24.18
CA ASP A 45 10.47 4.52 25.03
C ASP A 45 9.48 3.36 24.90
N THR A 46 10.02 2.16 24.69
CA THR A 46 9.23 0.95 24.43
C THR A 46 8.98 0.13 25.70
N ASP A 47 9.76 0.35 26.75
CA ASP A 47 9.69 -0.33 28.05
C ASP A 47 9.00 0.51 29.13
N GLU A 48 8.63 1.75 28.82
CA GLU A 48 7.82 2.61 29.68
C GLU A 48 6.43 2.83 29.08
N GLY A 49 5.42 2.94 29.94
CA GLY A 49 4.06 3.30 29.51
C GLY A 49 4.03 4.72 28.95
N LYS A 50 3.75 4.85 27.65
CA LYS A 50 3.51 6.09 26.93
C LYS A 50 2.05 6.16 26.48
N GLY A 51 1.51 7.38 26.45
CA GLY A 51 0.19 7.61 25.87
C GLY A 51 0.25 7.55 24.35
N GLU A 52 -0.82 7.06 23.73
CA GLU A 52 -1.04 7.15 22.29
C GLU A 52 -0.95 8.62 21.84
N PRO A 53 -0.20 8.94 20.78
CA PRO A 53 -0.17 10.29 20.22
C PRO A 53 -1.54 10.65 19.65
N ASP A 54 -1.98 11.89 19.89
CA ASP A 54 -3.22 12.45 19.33
C ASP A 54 -3.02 12.77 17.84
N VAL A 55 -3.47 11.84 16.99
CA VAL A 55 -3.44 11.96 15.53
C VAL A 55 -4.86 11.83 14.98
N THR A 56 -5.21 12.72 14.06
CA THR A 56 -6.52 12.71 13.41
C THR A 56 -6.42 12.69 11.89
N LEU A 57 -7.40 12.06 11.25
CA LEU A 57 -7.67 12.13 9.81
C LEU A 57 -9.00 12.86 9.62
N ASN A 58 -8.98 14.06 9.04
CA ASN A 58 -10.18 14.90 8.88
C ASN A 58 -10.96 15.10 10.21
N GLY A 59 -10.24 15.17 11.34
CA GLY A 59 -10.80 15.35 12.69
C GLY A 59 -11.35 14.07 13.35
N LYS A 60 -11.31 12.92 12.68
CA LYS A 60 -11.58 11.59 13.26
C LYS A 60 -10.30 11.01 13.84
N ASN A 61 -10.35 10.26 14.94
CA ASN A 61 -9.14 9.68 15.53
C ASN A 61 -8.51 8.64 14.60
N LEU A 62 -7.23 8.81 14.28
CA LEU A 62 -6.43 7.79 13.61
C LEU A 62 -5.63 7.03 14.68
N ARG A 63 -5.99 5.77 14.92
CA ARG A 63 -5.34 4.95 15.97
C ARG A 63 -3.88 4.70 15.64
N MET A 64 -2.98 5.00 16.58
CA MET A 64 -1.54 4.90 16.40
C MET A 64 -0.98 3.75 17.26
N VAL A 65 -0.19 2.86 16.66
CA VAL A 65 0.40 1.69 17.31
C VAL A 65 1.90 1.90 17.47
N GLN A 66 2.42 1.79 18.70
CA GLN A 66 3.87 1.86 18.90
C GLN A 66 4.54 0.57 18.39
N ALA A 67 5.58 0.72 17.58
CA ALA A 67 6.39 -0.39 17.09
C ALA A 67 7.67 -0.58 17.93
N THR A 68 8.40 -1.66 17.66
CA THR A 68 9.62 -2.04 18.39
C THR A 68 10.79 -1.06 18.23
N ASP A 69 10.73 -0.17 17.24
CA ASP A 69 11.74 0.87 17.01
C ASP A 69 11.46 2.17 17.78
N GLY A 70 10.36 2.21 18.54
CA GLY A 70 9.94 3.35 19.35
C GLY A 70 9.07 4.37 18.59
N ASN A 71 8.92 4.25 17.28
CA ASN A 71 8.01 5.12 16.53
C ASN A 71 6.58 4.60 16.61
N TRP A 72 5.62 5.48 16.30
CA TRP A 72 4.21 5.13 16.24
C TRP A 72 3.72 5.12 14.80
N TYR A 73 2.95 4.09 14.45
CA TYR A 73 2.51 3.81 13.10
C TYR A 73 0.99 3.72 13.01
N ALA A 74 0.44 4.23 11.92
CA ALA A 74 -0.91 3.94 11.48
C ALA A 74 -0.93 3.75 9.96
N TYR A 75 -1.85 2.92 9.49
CA TYR A 75 -2.14 2.77 8.07
C TYR A 75 -3.60 3.13 7.83
N PHE A 76 -3.87 3.87 6.76
CA PHE A 76 -5.24 4.14 6.33
C PHE A 76 -5.41 4.00 4.82
N ALA A 77 -6.63 3.74 4.39
CA ALA A 77 -6.99 3.67 2.97
C ALA A 77 -8.45 4.11 2.75
N ASN A 78 -8.78 4.42 1.50
CA ASN A 78 -10.16 4.72 1.11
C ASN A 78 -11.01 3.44 1.16
N VAL A 79 -12.12 3.47 1.89
CA VAL A 79 -12.94 2.27 2.14
C VAL A 79 -13.52 1.65 0.86
N ASP A 80 -13.96 2.47 -0.09
CA ASP A 80 -14.57 1.96 -1.32
C ASP A 80 -13.52 1.38 -2.25
N LYS A 81 -12.35 2.03 -2.39
CA LYS A 81 -11.27 1.52 -3.24
C LYS A 81 -10.58 0.30 -2.65
N ALA A 82 -10.39 0.22 -1.33
CA ALA A 82 -9.89 -0.97 -0.67
C ALA A 82 -10.80 -2.19 -0.95
N LYS A 83 -12.12 -2.01 -0.86
CA LYS A 83 -13.11 -3.06 -1.16
C LYS A 83 -13.08 -3.49 -2.62
N ILE A 84 -12.92 -2.55 -3.56
CA ILE A 84 -12.81 -2.86 -4.99
C ILE A 84 -11.51 -3.63 -5.26
N ALA A 85 -10.38 -3.17 -4.73
CA ALA A 85 -9.10 -3.85 -4.86
C ALA A 85 -9.13 -5.27 -4.30
N ASP A 86 -9.65 -5.45 -3.09
CA ASP A 86 -9.79 -6.77 -2.49
C ASP A 86 -10.77 -7.68 -3.28
N SER A 87 -11.71 -7.10 -4.02
CA SER A 87 -12.65 -7.88 -4.84
C SER A 87 -12.00 -8.50 -6.08
N THR A 88 -10.82 -8.01 -6.51
CA THR A 88 -10.07 -8.60 -7.61
C THR A 88 -9.25 -9.80 -7.17
N VAL A 89 -9.10 -10.06 -5.86
CA VAL A 89 -8.22 -11.11 -5.33
C VAL A 89 -8.70 -12.51 -5.74
N GLY A 90 -7.90 -13.20 -6.56
CA GLY A 90 -8.18 -14.57 -6.99
C GLY A 90 -7.72 -15.64 -5.99
N LYS A 91 -6.74 -15.32 -5.13
CA LYS A 91 -6.22 -16.16 -4.06
C LYS A 91 -5.70 -15.32 -2.91
N ALA A 92 -6.00 -15.76 -1.68
CA ALA A 92 -5.55 -15.05 -0.48
C ALA A 92 -4.03 -14.87 -0.48
N LYS A 93 -3.57 -13.72 0.06
CA LYS A 93 -2.18 -13.23 0.09
C LYS A 93 -1.57 -12.73 -1.21
N GLU A 94 -2.32 -12.73 -2.30
CA GLU A 94 -1.79 -12.42 -3.64
C GLU A 94 -2.66 -11.34 -4.29
N GLY A 95 -2.08 -10.56 -5.20
CA GLY A 95 -2.75 -9.39 -5.76
C GLY A 95 -2.98 -8.31 -4.71
N LEU A 96 -3.99 -7.46 -4.90
CA LEU A 96 -4.31 -6.34 -4.00
C LEU A 96 -5.15 -6.80 -2.80
N ASP A 97 -4.65 -7.79 -2.06
CA ASP A 97 -5.31 -8.38 -0.89
C ASP A 97 -5.08 -7.52 0.36
N PHE A 98 -6.16 -7.01 0.97
CA PHE A 98 -6.11 -6.20 2.19
C PHE A 98 -6.18 -7.05 3.46
N GLY A 99 -6.36 -8.36 3.31
CA GLY A 99 -6.63 -9.33 4.37
C GLY A 99 -8.14 -9.58 4.51
N VAL A 100 -8.69 -9.25 5.68
CA VAL A 100 -10.13 -9.40 5.93
C VAL A 100 -10.72 -8.15 6.55
N PHE A 101 -11.94 -7.80 6.13
CA PHE A 101 -12.64 -6.61 6.59
C PHE A 101 -13.57 -6.88 7.76
N CYS A 102 -13.55 -5.96 8.72
CA CYS A 102 -14.43 -5.91 9.89
C CYS A 102 -15.08 -4.52 9.98
N ASP A 103 -16.32 -4.45 10.46
CA ASP A 103 -16.96 -3.16 10.70
C ASP A 103 -16.37 -2.43 11.93
N ARG A 104 -16.70 -1.14 12.04
CA ARG A 104 -16.30 -0.25 13.14
C ARG A 104 -16.83 -0.63 14.53
N ASP A 105 -17.82 -1.51 14.61
CA ASP A 105 -18.41 -1.97 15.88
C ASP A 105 -17.68 -3.22 16.42
N THR A 106 -16.64 -3.68 15.73
CA THR A 106 -15.80 -4.82 16.13
C THR A 106 -15.04 -4.54 17.42
N THR A 107 -15.34 -5.31 18.47
CA THR A 107 -14.75 -5.12 19.81
C THR A 107 -13.57 -6.05 20.12
N ILE A 108 -13.38 -7.10 19.32
CA ILE A 108 -12.37 -8.14 19.58
C ILE A 108 -10.92 -7.69 19.30
N LEU A 109 -10.72 -6.51 18.71
CA LEU A 109 -9.41 -5.94 18.40
C LEU A 109 -8.66 -5.44 19.65
N GLY A 110 -9.37 -5.21 20.76
CA GLY A 110 -8.79 -4.64 21.98
C GLY A 110 -8.69 -3.12 21.99
N ILE A 111 -9.11 -2.46 20.90
CA ILE A 111 -9.12 -1.00 20.73
C ILE A 111 -10.47 -0.53 20.18
N ASP A 112 -10.80 0.73 20.43
CA ASP A 112 -11.95 1.42 19.82
C ASP A 112 -11.59 1.94 18.42
N ILE A 113 -12.40 1.56 17.44
CA ILE A 113 -12.27 1.96 16.03
C ILE A 113 -13.58 2.61 15.51
N SER A 114 -14.45 3.08 16.41
CA SER A 114 -15.77 3.61 16.05
C SER A 114 -15.75 4.87 15.15
N ASP A 115 -14.61 5.56 15.09
CA ASP A 115 -14.40 6.71 14.19
C ASP A 115 -14.13 6.31 12.73
N THR A 116 -13.77 5.04 12.46
CA THR A 116 -13.54 4.52 11.11
C THR A 116 -14.86 4.12 10.42
N ASP A 117 -14.81 3.86 9.12
CA ASP A 117 -15.91 3.21 8.37
C ASP A 117 -15.76 1.68 8.34
N GLY A 118 -14.60 1.18 8.75
CA GLY A 118 -14.26 -0.21 8.98
C GLY A 118 -12.75 -0.37 9.15
N VAL A 119 -12.29 -1.60 9.21
CA VAL A 119 -10.85 -1.91 9.23
C VAL A 119 -10.56 -3.13 8.38
N ALA A 120 -9.37 -3.17 7.79
CA ALA A 120 -8.77 -4.39 7.28
C ALA A 120 -7.74 -4.90 8.28
N ILE A 121 -7.77 -6.20 8.56
CA ILE A 121 -6.76 -6.88 9.38
C ILE A 121 -6.11 -7.99 8.57
N PRO A 122 -4.90 -8.43 8.94
CA PRO A 122 -4.06 -9.31 8.12
C PRO A 122 -4.74 -10.58 7.64
N GLY A 123 -5.68 -11.16 8.38
CA GLY A 123 -6.35 -12.37 7.95
C GLY A 123 -6.95 -13.12 9.11
N PRO A 124 -7.81 -14.11 8.85
CA PRO A 124 -8.56 -14.76 9.90
C PRO A 124 -7.65 -15.67 10.72
N SER A 125 -7.88 -15.66 12.03
CA SER A 125 -7.66 -16.85 12.84
C SER A 125 -8.75 -17.88 12.54
N ASP A 126 -8.51 -19.16 12.83
CA ASP A 126 -9.53 -20.23 12.70
C ASP A 126 -10.85 -19.88 13.43
N ASP A 127 -10.80 -19.01 14.43
CA ASP A 127 -11.93 -18.60 15.27
C ASP A 127 -12.54 -17.24 14.88
N LEU A 128 -11.96 -16.51 13.91
CA LEU A 128 -12.50 -15.22 13.47
C LEU A 128 -13.73 -15.46 12.58
N VAL A 129 -14.86 -14.87 12.96
CA VAL A 129 -16.11 -14.99 12.19
C VAL A 129 -16.76 -13.63 11.98
N GLY A 130 -17.58 -13.51 10.94
CA GLY A 130 -18.27 -12.26 10.60
C GLY A 130 -17.45 -11.31 9.74
N PHE A 131 -16.18 -11.64 9.44
CA PHE A 131 -15.37 -10.89 8.49
C PHE A 131 -15.93 -10.98 7.05
N LYS A 132 -15.46 -10.07 6.21
CA LYS A 132 -15.85 -9.91 4.82
C LYS A 132 -14.61 -9.71 3.94
N ASN A 133 -14.72 -10.12 2.68
CA ASN A 133 -13.73 -9.87 1.63
C ASN A 133 -14.43 -9.28 0.41
N GLY A 134 -13.71 -8.49 -0.36
CA GLY A 134 -14.15 -7.80 -1.56
C GLY A 134 -15.22 -6.75 -1.34
N ASP A 135 -15.95 -6.44 -2.42
CA ASP A 135 -16.97 -5.38 -2.44
C ASP A 135 -18.31 -5.82 -1.85
N VAL A 136 -18.29 -6.07 -0.54
CA VAL A 136 -19.48 -6.42 0.24
C VAL A 136 -19.58 -5.55 1.49
N SER A 137 -20.80 -5.30 1.97
CA SER A 137 -21.00 -4.54 3.21
C SER A 137 -20.36 -5.26 4.40
N PHE A 138 -19.65 -4.49 5.23
CA PHE A 138 -19.00 -4.99 6.43
C PHE A 138 -20.01 -5.54 7.45
N SER A 139 -19.49 -6.41 8.32
CA SER A 139 -20.16 -6.81 9.54
C SER A 139 -19.16 -6.95 10.67
N SER A 140 -19.67 -6.91 11.90
CA SER A 140 -18.84 -6.96 13.09
C SER A 140 -18.16 -8.31 13.19
N CYS A 141 -16.84 -8.27 13.34
CA CYS A 141 -16.06 -9.45 13.58
C CYS A 141 -16.19 -9.89 15.03
N THR A 142 -16.35 -11.20 15.22
CA THR A 142 -16.43 -11.81 16.55
C THR A 142 -15.51 -13.03 16.62
N GLY A 143 -15.34 -13.59 17.81
CA GLY A 143 -14.40 -14.67 18.06
C GLY A 143 -13.10 -14.17 18.69
N THR A 144 -11.99 -14.81 18.34
CA THR A 144 -10.71 -14.67 19.05
C THR A 144 -9.56 -14.43 18.07
N ILE A 145 -8.69 -13.46 18.36
CA ILE A 145 -7.53 -13.10 17.53
C ILE A 145 -6.23 -13.47 18.27
N ASP A 146 -6.00 -14.77 18.53
CA ASP A 146 -4.96 -15.16 19.50
C ASP A 146 -3.76 -15.93 18.93
N ASN A 147 -3.81 -16.81 17.91
CA ASN A 147 -2.62 -17.67 17.63
C ASN A 147 -2.32 -18.13 16.20
N SER A 148 -3.23 -18.05 15.21
CA SER A 148 -2.96 -18.53 13.84
C SER A 148 -3.56 -17.59 12.81
N VAL A 149 -2.98 -16.40 12.66
CA VAL A 149 -3.29 -15.57 11.50
C VAL A 149 -2.27 -15.89 10.43
N ASP A 150 -2.75 -16.50 9.36
CA ASP A 150 -2.03 -16.49 8.11
C ASP A 150 -2.14 -15.06 7.58
N ASN A 151 -1.03 -14.32 7.50
CA ASN A 151 -1.08 -12.94 7.01
C ASN A 151 -1.46 -12.98 5.52
N GLN A 152 -2.70 -12.60 5.23
CA GLN A 152 -3.31 -12.43 3.90
C GLN A 152 -3.15 -11.04 3.34
N ASN A 153 -2.79 -10.05 4.16
CA ASN A 153 -2.51 -8.72 3.67
C ASN A 153 -1.25 -8.72 2.78
N ASN A 154 -1.41 -8.23 1.55
CA ASN A 154 -0.38 -8.09 0.52
C ASN A 154 -0.18 -6.63 0.07
N VAL A 155 -0.74 -5.68 0.81
CA VAL A 155 -0.64 -4.21 0.58
C VAL A 155 -0.01 -3.47 1.77
N VAL A 156 0.38 -4.19 2.83
CA VAL A 156 1.25 -3.73 3.93
C VAL A 156 2.14 -4.90 4.36
N ARG A 157 3.15 -5.21 3.55
CA ARG A 157 3.94 -6.46 3.65
C ARG A 157 5.06 -6.40 4.68
N LYS A 158 5.68 -5.23 4.88
CA LYS A 158 6.84 -5.02 5.76
C LYS A 158 6.59 -4.02 6.89
N ALA A 159 5.36 -3.99 7.41
CA ALA A 159 5.03 -3.25 8.63
C ALA A 159 6.02 -3.53 9.77
N LYS A 160 6.39 -2.49 10.53
CA LYS A 160 7.21 -2.65 11.73
C LYS A 160 6.52 -3.53 12.77
N PHE A 161 7.29 -4.32 13.49
CA PHE A 161 6.73 -5.18 14.54
C PHE A 161 6.13 -4.33 15.67
N ILE A 162 4.96 -4.74 16.15
CA ILE A 162 4.29 -4.12 17.29
C ILE A 162 5.15 -4.24 18.56
N ASN A 163 5.18 -3.18 19.37
CA ASN A 163 5.85 -3.22 20.67
C ASN A 163 5.02 -4.04 21.69
N GLU A 164 5.58 -5.14 22.19
CA GLU A 164 4.96 -6.00 23.21
C GLU A 164 5.63 -5.88 24.59
N ASN A 165 6.56 -4.94 24.78
CA ASN A 165 7.26 -4.74 26.06
C ASN A 165 6.40 -4.06 27.13
N SER A 166 5.24 -3.51 26.76
CA SER A 166 4.22 -2.94 27.64
C SER A 166 3.10 -3.95 27.94
N PRO A 167 2.42 -3.89 29.10
CA PRO A 167 1.22 -4.69 29.37
C PRO A 167 0.10 -4.52 28.34
N LEU A 168 0.12 -3.42 27.58
CA LEU A 168 -0.75 -3.15 26.44
C LEU A 168 0.09 -3.23 25.15
N PRO A 169 -0.08 -4.25 24.29
CA PRO A 169 0.63 -4.30 23.03
C PRO A 169 0.37 -3.06 22.18
N GLY A 170 1.42 -2.56 21.53
CA GLY A 170 1.40 -1.30 20.79
C GLY A 170 1.15 -0.07 21.65
N GLN A 171 1.24 -0.20 22.99
CA GLN A 171 0.83 0.77 24.01
C GLN A 171 -0.67 1.13 24.03
N ILE A 172 -1.47 0.55 23.13
CA ILE A 172 -2.91 0.82 22.99
C ILE A 172 -3.79 -0.39 23.32
N GLY A 173 -3.21 -1.58 23.43
CA GLY A 173 -3.94 -2.82 23.72
C GLY A 173 -4.45 -3.54 22.48
N LEU A 174 -3.98 -3.18 21.29
CA LEU A 174 -4.30 -3.86 20.05
C LEU A 174 -3.85 -5.32 20.15
N LYS A 175 -4.70 -6.26 19.73
CA LYS A 175 -4.29 -7.66 19.61
C LYS A 175 -3.14 -7.80 18.61
N PRO A 176 -1.96 -8.34 18.98
CA PRO A 176 -0.79 -8.37 18.10
C PRO A 176 -1.05 -8.99 16.72
N LYS A 177 -1.96 -9.97 16.65
CA LYS A 177 -2.33 -10.67 15.41
C LYS A 177 -3.32 -9.91 14.52
N ALA A 178 -3.86 -8.79 15.00
CA ALA A 178 -4.60 -7.83 14.17
C ALA A 178 -3.67 -6.79 13.50
N TRP A 179 -2.36 -6.84 13.76
CA TRP A 179 -1.37 -5.94 13.17
C TRP A 179 -0.65 -6.59 11.98
N PRO A 180 -0.45 -5.89 10.84
CA PRO A 180 -0.85 -4.50 10.58
C PRO A 180 -2.37 -4.30 10.41
N LEU A 181 -2.89 -3.27 11.08
CA LEU A 181 -4.30 -2.85 10.97
C LEU A 181 -4.38 -1.67 9.99
N ILE A 182 -5.19 -1.79 8.95
CA ILE A 182 -5.50 -0.69 8.03
C ILE A 182 -6.85 -0.09 8.41
N GLN A 183 -6.86 1.19 8.79
CA GLN A 183 -8.08 1.90 9.15
C GLN A 183 -8.75 2.46 7.88
N LEU A 184 -10.01 2.08 7.65
CA LEU A 184 -10.71 2.43 6.42
C LEU A 184 -11.63 3.63 6.66
N TYR A 185 -11.55 4.61 5.77
CA TYR A 185 -12.35 5.83 5.84
C TYR A 185 -12.95 6.15 4.47
N SER A 186 -14.14 6.72 4.48
CA SER A 186 -14.70 7.45 3.34
C SER A 186 -14.22 8.90 3.41
N PHE A 187 -13.54 9.35 2.37
CA PHE A 187 -13.01 10.70 2.23
C PHE A 187 -12.92 11.10 0.76
N ASP A 188 -12.90 12.42 0.54
CA ASP A 188 -12.31 13.05 -0.64
C ASP A 188 -10.87 13.43 -0.24
N ASP A 189 -10.51 14.70 -0.13
CA ASP A 189 -9.20 15.11 0.39
C ASP A 189 -9.01 14.75 1.88
N VAL A 190 -7.75 14.63 2.28
CA VAL A 190 -7.39 14.29 3.66
C VAL A 190 -6.45 15.30 4.30
N THR A 191 -6.74 15.62 5.55
CA THR A 191 -5.88 16.36 6.47
C THR A 191 -5.47 15.43 7.60
N ILE A 192 -4.18 15.14 7.68
CA ILE A 192 -3.57 14.37 8.77
C ILE A 192 -3.00 15.38 9.75
N GLN A 193 -3.42 15.32 11.01
CA GLN A 193 -2.99 16.28 12.03
C GLN A 193 -2.48 15.56 13.28
N TYR A 194 -1.26 15.89 13.71
CA TYR A 194 -0.67 15.47 14.98
C TYR A 194 -0.63 16.64 15.96
N ASN A 195 -1.12 16.43 17.18
CA ASN A 195 -1.24 17.45 18.23
C ASN A 195 -0.25 17.24 19.39
N PRO A 196 1.06 17.50 19.21
CA PRO A 196 2.01 17.45 20.32
C PRO A 196 1.84 18.68 21.24
N GLY A 197 2.41 18.60 22.44
CA GLY A 197 2.41 19.72 23.38
C GLY A 197 3.16 20.98 22.90
N GLY A 198 3.89 20.92 21.78
CA GLY A 198 4.72 21.99 21.21
C GLY A 198 4.13 22.76 20.02
N GLY A 199 2.96 22.37 19.52
CA GLY A 199 2.32 22.98 18.34
C GLY A 199 1.88 21.95 17.32
N VAL A 200 0.74 22.20 16.66
CA VAL A 200 0.13 21.27 15.70
C VAL A 200 1.06 21.05 14.50
N GLN A 201 1.17 19.78 14.08
CA GLN A 201 1.82 19.34 12.85
C GLN A 201 0.76 18.78 11.91
N GLN A 202 0.85 19.09 10.62
CA GLN A 202 -0.21 18.77 9.66
C GLN A 202 0.35 18.49 8.27
N VAL A 203 -0.25 17.51 7.60
CA VAL A 203 -0.06 17.22 6.18
C VAL A 203 -1.43 17.23 5.49
N ASN A 204 -1.52 17.88 4.34
CA ASN A 204 -2.70 17.86 3.48
C ASN A 204 -2.38 17.07 2.22
N LEU A 205 -3.24 16.13 1.86
CA LEU A 205 -3.15 15.35 0.64
C LEU A 205 -4.45 15.50 -0.17
N GLU A 206 -4.30 15.55 -1.49
CA GLU A 206 -5.41 15.60 -2.44
C GLU A 206 -5.75 14.18 -2.90
N TYR A 207 -7.02 13.77 -2.84
CA TYR A 207 -7.45 12.44 -3.25
C TYR A 207 -8.16 12.51 -4.61
N ASP A 208 -7.38 12.53 -5.69
CA ASP A 208 -7.86 12.60 -7.07
C ASP A 208 -6.81 12.02 -8.02
N ASP A 209 -6.96 12.28 -9.33
CA ASP A 209 -5.99 11.92 -10.35
C ASP A 209 -4.58 12.36 -10.03
N ILE A 210 -3.63 11.46 -10.25
CA ILE A 210 -2.22 11.76 -10.07
C ILE A 210 -1.73 12.69 -11.20
N PRO A 211 -1.27 13.91 -10.88
CA PRO A 211 -0.68 14.80 -11.87
C PRO A 211 0.74 14.35 -12.20
N ASN A 212 1.36 14.94 -13.23
CA ASN A 212 2.80 14.75 -13.52
C ASN A 212 3.25 13.30 -13.74
N ILE A 213 2.35 12.39 -14.13
CA ILE A 213 2.72 11.03 -14.58
C ILE A 213 3.58 11.15 -15.84
N SER A 214 4.69 10.40 -15.88
CA SER A 214 5.62 10.44 -17.02
C SER A 214 6.23 9.07 -17.31
N LEU A 215 6.57 8.86 -18.58
CA LEU A 215 7.37 7.72 -19.05
C LEU A 215 8.58 8.28 -19.80
N GLU A 216 9.78 7.83 -19.40
CA GLU A 216 11.05 8.25 -19.97
C GLU A 216 11.88 7.04 -20.38
N ILE A 217 12.60 7.18 -21.50
CA ILE A 217 13.64 6.24 -21.92
C ILE A 217 15.00 6.90 -21.79
N ASP A 218 16.05 6.11 -21.59
CA ASP A 218 17.36 6.63 -21.24
C ASP A 218 18.09 7.36 -22.39
N ARG A 219 17.67 7.16 -23.65
CA ARG A 219 18.24 7.84 -24.84
C ARG A 219 17.37 7.69 -26.09
N ASP A 220 17.60 8.55 -27.09
CA ASP A 220 16.86 8.52 -28.37
C ASP A 220 17.45 7.55 -29.42
N ASN A 221 18.69 7.09 -29.25
CA ASN A 221 19.38 6.26 -30.24
C ASN A 221 20.08 5.08 -29.57
N TYR A 222 19.79 3.88 -30.08
CA TYR A 222 20.32 2.62 -29.56
C TYR A 222 21.20 1.94 -30.61
N PRO A 223 22.51 1.82 -30.38
CA PRO A 223 23.36 0.90 -31.13
C PRO A 223 22.82 -0.53 -31.02
N GLN A 224 23.10 -1.36 -32.03
CA GLN A 224 22.74 -2.78 -31.99
C GLN A 224 23.28 -3.44 -30.71
N ASN A 225 22.44 -4.25 -30.06
CA ASN A 225 22.70 -4.94 -28.79
C ASN A 225 22.80 -4.01 -27.55
N SER A 226 22.24 -2.80 -27.62
CA SER A 226 22.10 -1.96 -26.43
C SER A 226 20.80 -2.28 -25.70
N GLU A 227 20.85 -2.25 -24.36
CA GLU A 227 19.66 -2.32 -23.52
C GLU A 227 18.91 -0.99 -23.53
N VAL A 228 17.59 -1.06 -23.33
CA VAL A 228 16.69 0.08 -23.18
C VAL A 228 16.31 0.15 -21.71
N PHE A 229 16.56 1.29 -21.07
CA PHE A 229 16.10 1.53 -19.70
C PHE A 229 14.86 2.41 -19.75
N LEU A 230 13.80 1.93 -19.12
CA LEU A 230 12.51 2.59 -19.00
C LEU A 230 12.35 3.08 -17.57
N THR A 231 11.96 4.34 -17.39
CA THR A 231 11.57 4.90 -16.10
C THR A 231 10.13 5.37 -16.18
N ILE A 232 9.31 4.94 -15.23
CA ILE A 232 7.94 5.41 -15.06
C ILE A 232 7.86 6.18 -13.74
N ASN A 233 7.32 7.39 -13.79
CA ASN A 233 6.95 8.15 -12.59
C ASN A 233 5.43 8.13 -12.50
N ASP A 234 4.89 7.27 -11.64
CA ASP A 234 3.46 7.18 -11.34
C ASP A 234 3.29 6.72 -9.89
N VAL A 235 2.94 7.65 -8.99
CA VAL A 235 2.79 7.33 -7.56
C VAL A 235 1.63 6.39 -7.29
N GLN A 236 0.65 6.27 -8.21
CA GLN A 236 -0.45 5.34 -8.04
C GLN A 236 0.00 3.88 -8.10
N LEU A 237 1.20 3.59 -8.63
CA LEU A 237 1.79 2.27 -8.59
C LEU A 237 2.37 1.92 -7.21
N ASN A 238 2.50 2.86 -6.28
CA ASN A 238 2.89 2.60 -4.89
C ASN A 238 1.64 2.32 -4.04
N GLN A 239 1.25 1.06 -3.94
CA GLN A 239 0.12 0.58 -3.14
C GLN A 239 0.53 0.22 -1.71
N ASP A 240 1.75 -0.28 -1.51
CA ASP A 240 2.29 -0.68 -0.21
C ASP A 240 3.34 0.34 0.29
N PRO A 241 3.03 1.13 1.33
CA PRO A 241 3.95 2.14 1.82
C PRO A 241 5.15 1.55 2.60
N THR A 242 5.21 0.23 2.79
CA THR A 242 6.19 -0.45 3.64
C THR A 242 7.24 -1.25 2.87
N ASP A 243 7.04 -1.51 1.58
CA ASP A 243 7.90 -2.36 0.76
C ASP A 243 7.85 -1.96 -0.72
N GLU A 244 8.90 -2.25 -1.50
CA GLU A 244 8.89 -2.00 -2.95
C GLU A 244 7.77 -2.78 -3.65
N ASP A 245 6.99 -2.06 -4.47
CA ASP A 245 5.95 -2.65 -5.32
C ASP A 245 6.50 -3.14 -6.64
N SER A 246 5.97 -4.28 -7.11
CA SER A 246 6.34 -4.91 -8.37
C SER A 246 5.11 -5.02 -9.26
N TRP A 247 5.20 -4.46 -10.46
CA TRP A 247 4.13 -4.46 -11.46
C TRP A 247 4.60 -5.12 -12.74
N THR A 248 3.90 -6.18 -13.14
CA THR A 248 4.15 -6.87 -14.40
C THR A 248 3.09 -6.46 -15.42
N PHE A 249 3.54 -6.00 -16.59
CA PHE A 249 2.69 -5.58 -17.69
C PHE A 249 2.84 -6.58 -18.83
N ASN A 250 1.74 -7.13 -19.35
CA ASN A 250 1.75 -7.71 -20.68
C ASN A 250 1.60 -6.56 -21.68
N VAL A 251 2.70 -6.20 -22.34
CA VAL A 251 2.78 -5.04 -23.25
C VAL A 251 2.29 -5.34 -24.67
N GLY A 252 2.01 -6.62 -24.94
CA GLY A 252 1.44 -7.12 -26.20
C GLY A 252 -0.08 -6.89 -26.31
N SER A 253 -0.72 -7.60 -27.24
CA SER A 253 -2.18 -7.59 -27.42
C SER A 253 -2.80 -8.92 -26.96
N PRO A 254 -3.77 -8.91 -26.01
CA PRO A 254 -4.27 -7.75 -25.27
C PRO A 254 -3.26 -7.24 -24.24
N THR A 255 -3.33 -5.97 -23.89
CA THR A 255 -2.54 -5.42 -22.78
C THR A 255 -3.15 -5.86 -21.45
N SER A 256 -2.30 -6.21 -20.48
CA SER A 256 -2.71 -6.63 -19.13
C SER A 256 -1.74 -6.07 -18.09
N ILE A 257 -2.20 -5.96 -16.85
CA ILE A 257 -1.40 -5.47 -15.72
C ILE A 257 -1.65 -6.34 -14.50
N PHE A 258 -0.57 -6.69 -13.80
CA PHE A 258 -0.58 -7.58 -12.65
C PHE A 258 0.23 -6.95 -11.52
N TYR A 259 -0.35 -6.94 -10.32
CA TYR A 259 0.36 -6.56 -9.11
C TYR A 259 1.02 -7.79 -8.48
N GLN A 260 2.31 -7.69 -8.16
CA GLN A 260 3.10 -8.75 -7.51
C GLN A 260 3.03 -10.09 -8.24
N ALA A 261 3.16 -10.11 -9.58
CA ALA A 261 3.39 -11.38 -10.27
C ALA A 261 4.69 -12.03 -9.78
N TYR A 262 5.73 -11.19 -9.68
CA TYR A 262 6.97 -11.45 -8.95
C TYR A 262 7.09 -10.51 -7.75
N ASP A 263 7.78 -10.94 -6.70
CA ASP A 263 8.20 -10.04 -5.62
C ASP A 263 9.31 -9.07 -6.08
N ASN A 264 9.72 -8.14 -5.20
CA ASN A 264 10.82 -7.18 -5.44
C ASN A 264 12.22 -7.80 -5.53
N ASN A 265 12.31 -9.13 -5.59
CA ASN A 265 13.55 -9.88 -5.83
C ASN A 265 13.39 -10.90 -6.98
N GLY A 266 12.33 -10.76 -7.77
CA GLY A 266 12.02 -11.62 -8.93
C GLY A 266 11.63 -13.05 -8.58
N ARG A 267 11.16 -13.35 -7.37
CA ARG A 267 10.58 -14.66 -7.05
C ARG A 267 9.11 -14.67 -7.39
N ASP A 268 8.59 -15.83 -7.81
CA ASP A 268 7.15 -15.99 -8.02
C ASP A 268 6.38 -15.63 -6.74
N SER A 269 5.47 -14.67 -6.87
CA SER A 269 4.49 -14.34 -5.84
C SER A 269 3.12 -14.80 -6.34
N ALA A 270 2.42 -14.00 -7.15
CA ALA A 270 1.15 -14.41 -7.74
C ALA A 270 1.29 -15.29 -9.01
N ASN A 271 2.46 -15.31 -9.67
CA ASN A 271 2.68 -16.05 -10.91
C ASN A 271 2.50 -17.57 -10.77
N GLY A 272 1.76 -18.17 -11.70
CA GLY A 272 1.62 -19.63 -11.86
C GLY A 272 0.30 -20.20 -11.35
N ASP A 273 -0.58 -19.38 -10.78
CA ASP A 273 -1.92 -19.78 -10.40
C ASP A 273 -2.92 -18.60 -10.39
N LYS A 274 -4.13 -18.87 -9.90
CA LYS A 274 -5.26 -17.93 -9.86
C LYS A 274 -5.02 -16.66 -9.03
N GLY A 275 -3.93 -16.56 -8.27
CA GLY A 275 -3.53 -15.32 -7.61
C GLY A 275 -3.11 -14.23 -8.57
N LEU A 276 -2.59 -14.61 -9.76
CA LEU A 276 -2.27 -13.66 -10.82
C LEU A 276 -3.56 -13.19 -11.49
N VAL A 277 -4.00 -11.98 -11.17
CA VAL A 277 -5.23 -11.41 -11.73
C VAL A 277 -4.89 -10.22 -12.61
N ASP A 278 -5.39 -10.23 -13.85
CA ASP A 278 -5.30 -9.08 -14.75
C ASP A 278 -6.24 -7.97 -14.23
N LEU A 279 -5.65 -6.87 -13.77
CA LEU A 279 -6.36 -5.72 -13.24
C LEU A 279 -6.87 -4.78 -14.33
N GLY A 280 -6.52 -5.01 -15.60
CA GLY A 280 -6.91 -4.19 -16.74
C GLY A 280 -8.41 -3.85 -16.79
N PRO A 281 -9.34 -4.83 -16.63
CA PRO A 281 -10.78 -4.57 -16.59
C PRO A 281 -11.24 -3.70 -15.41
N ASP A 282 -10.49 -3.68 -14.31
CA ASP A 282 -10.82 -3.02 -13.04
C ASP A 282 -10.06 -1.71 -12.80
N LEU A 283 -9.13 -1.31 -13.69
CA LEU A 283 -8.36 -0.07 -13.52
C LEU A 283 -9.23 1.16 -13.23
N SER A 284 -10.32 1.34 -14.00
CA SER A 284 -11.25 2.46 -13.79
C SER A 284 -11.95 2.41 -12.42
N SER A 285 -12.34 1.21 -11.96
CA SER A 285 -12.98 1.04 -10.65
C SER A 285 -11.97 1.19 -9.51
N LEU A 286 -10.71 0.80 -9.72
CA LEU A 286 -9.57 1.03 -8.82
C LEU A 286 -9.14 2.49 -8.74
N GLY A 287 -9.64 3.34 -9.65
CA GLY A 287 -9.32 4.76 -9.67
C GLY A 287 -8.12 5.11 -10.54
N PHE A 288 -7.59 4.18 -11.31
CA PHE A 288 -6.70 4.50 -12.44
C PHE A 288 -7.60 5.06 -13.55
N LYS A 289 -7.44 6.33 -13.90
CA LYS A 289 -8.23 6.94 -14.99
C LYS A 289 -7.54 6.71 -16.33
N ASP A 290 -6.51 7.51 -16.62
CA ASP A 290 -5.78 7.47 -17.89
C ASP A 290 -4.40 6.78 -17.76
N ASN A 291 -4.09 6.19 -16.60
CA ASN A 291 -2.84 5.50 -16.28
C ASN A 291 -3.06 3.99 -15.97
N GLY A 292 -2.01 3.28 -15.54
CA GLY A 292 -2.09 1.85 -15.21
C GLY A 292 -2.03 0.89 -16.40
N ILE A 293 -1.74 1.37 -17.62
CA ILE A 293 -1.52 0.51 -18.80
C ILE A 293 -0.18 0.87 -19.45
N LEU A 294 0.64 -0.14 -19.74
CA LEU A 294 1.86 -0.01 -20.52
C LEU A 294 1.71 -0.77 -21.84
N SER A 295 2.05 -0.11 -22.96
CA SER A 295 2.11 -0.75 -24.28
C SER A 295 3.44 -0.44 -24.95
N LEU A 296 3.98 -1.41 -25.69
CA LEU A 296 5.25 -1.27 -26.41
C LEU A 296 5.10 -1.78 -27.85
N ASP A 297 5.50 -0.96 -28.83
CA ASP A 297 5.69 -1.41 -30.21
C ASP A 297 7.15 -1.87 -30.39
N LEU A 298 7.34 -3.19 -30.35
CA LEU A 298 8.68 -3.79 -30.47
C LEU A 298 9.22 -3.76 -31.92
N GLY A 299 8.32 -3.67 -32.92
CA GLY A 299 8.67 -3.85 -34.32
C GLY A 299 9.51 -5.11 -34.57
N ASN A 300 10.58 -4.97 -35.34
CA ASN A 300 11.59 -6.03 -35.58
C ASN A 300 12.97 -5.65 -35.01
N ILE A 301 13.01 -4.70 -34.07
CA ILE A 301 14.26 -4.05 -33.62
C ILE A 301 14.46 -4.12 -32.10
N VAL A 302 13.38 -4.33 -31.33
CA VAL A 302 13.44 -4.55 -29.87
C VAL A 302 13.08 -5.99 -29.57
N GLU A 303 13.82 -6.59 -28.64
CA GLU A 303 13.56 -7.93 -28.10
C GLU A 303 13.36 -7.80 -26.59
N LEU A 304 12.31 -8.44 -26.05
CA LEU A 304 12.10 -8.51 -24.61
C LEU A 304 13.02 -9.58 -24.02
N THR A 305 13.70 -9.26 -22.93
CA THR A 305 14.62 -10.16 -22.23
C THR A 305 14.25 -10.27 -20.75
N THR A 306 14.84 -11.23 -20.07
CA THR A 306 14.70 -11.42 -18.61
C THR A 306 15.81 -10.71 -17.84
N ASN A 307 15.59 -10.49 -16.55
CA ASN A 307 16.59 -9.98 -15.62
C ASN A 307 16.38 -10.63 -14.23
N SER A 308 16.96 -10.07 -13.16
CA SER A 308 16.79 -10.62 -11.81
C SER A 308 15.37 -10.45 -11.26
N GLU A 309 14.65 -9.41 -11.67
CA GLU A 309 13.29 -9.08 -11.18
C GLU A 309 12.18 -9.71 -12.03
N GLN A 310 12.53 -10.13 -13.26
CA GLN A 310 11.68 -10.88 -14.16
C GLN A 310 12.48 -12.09 -14.69
N PRO A 311 12.48 -13.23 -13.98
CA PRO A 311 13.31 -14.38 -14.34
C PRO A 311 12.81 -15.12 -15.59
N ASP A 312 11.53 -15.00 -15.92
CA ASP A 312 10.89 -15.67 -17.05
C ASP A 312 10.34 -14.67 -18.07
N THR A 313 10.13 -15.15 -19.31
CA THR A 313 9.56 -14.35 -20.40
C THR A 313 8.03 -14.36 -20.41
N SER A 314 7.39 -14.99 -19.43
CA SER A 314 5.94 -15.12 -19.35
C SER A 314 5.46 -15.33 -17.92
N VAL A 315 4.24 -14.86 -17.64
CA VAL A 315 3.48 -15.19 -16.42
C VAL A 315 2.21 -15.95 -16.80
N ASP A 316 1.64 -16.70 -15.85
CA ASP A 316 0.43 -17.53 -16.06
C ASP A 316 -0.53 -17.44 -14.88
N ASP A 317 -1.83 -17.30 -15.15
CA ASP A 317 -2.90 -17.22 -14.13
C ASP A 317 -3.51 -18.59 -13.74
N GLY A 318 -2.83 -19.67 -14.12
CA GLY A 318 -3.31 -21.04 -14.06
C GLY A 318 -4.16 -21.46 -15.28
N THR A 319 -4.51 -20.52 -16.17
CA THR A 319 -5.35 -20.77 -17.35
C THR A 319 -4.80 -20.15 -18.64
N THR A 320 -4.22 -18.96 -18.54
CA THR A 320 -3.75 -18.12 -19.64
C THR A 320 -2.31 -17.71 -19.38
N SER A 321 -1.47 -17.91 -20.38
CA SER A 321 -0.08 -17.47 -20.37
C SER A 321 0.08 -16.15 -21.12
N PHE A 322 0.73 -15.18 -20.47
CA PHE A 322 1.05 -13.86 -20.99
C PHE A 322 2.55 -13.81 -21.30
N SER A 323 2.92 -13.65 -22.57
CA SER A 323 4.29 -13.92 -23.05
C SER A 323 5.06 -12.70 -23.57
N GLN A 324 4.48 -11.51 -23.48
CA GLN A 324 5.14 -10.26 -23.83
C GLN A 324 5.17 -9.36 -22.60
N ILE A 325 5.94 -9.76 -21.59
CA ILE A 325 5.92 -9.11 -20.27
C ILE A 325 7.11 -8.19 -20.01
N VAL A 326 6.84 -7.13 -19.27
CA VAL A 326 7.83 -6.24 -18.65
C VAL A 326 7.44 -6.03 -17.19
N THR A 327 8.37 -6.28 -16.28
CA THR A 327 8.18 -6.07 -14.84
C THR A 327 8.98 -4.86 -14.40
N LEU A 328 8.31 -3.97 -13.68
CA LEU A 328 8.89 -2.77 -13.08
C LEU A 328 8.76 -2.90 -11.57
N VAL A 329 9.88 -2.76 -10.88
CA VAL A 329 9.94 -2.70 -9.42
C VAL A 329 10.14 -1.24 -9.03
N GLU A 330 9.37 -0.77 -8.06
CA GLU A 330 9.50 0.56 -7.49
C GLU A 330 10.95 0.78 -6.98
N GLU A 331 11.51 1.94 -7.30
CA GLU A 331 12.74 2.42 -6.68
C GLU A 331 12.38 3.59 -5.75
N GLY A 332 12.63 3.42 -4.44
CA GLY A 332 12.13 4.28 -3.37
C GLY A 332 12.45 5.79 -3.48
N PRO A 333 11.92 6.58 -2.53
CA PRO A 333 12.62 6.68 -1.25
C PRO A 333 11.73 6.27 -0.07
N TYR A 334 12.20 5.31 0.73
CA TYR A 334 11.61 4.96 2.04
C TYR A 334 12.25 5.76 3.16
#